data_AF-A0AAW4KWK8-F1
#
_entry.id   AF-A0AAW4KWK8-F1
#
_cell.length_a   1.000
_cell.length_b   1.000
_cell.length_c   1.000
_cell.angle_alpha   90.00
_cell.angle_beta   90.00
_cell.angle_gamma   90.00
#
_symmetry.space_group_name_H-M   'P 1'
#
loop_
_entity.id
_entity.type
_entity.pdbx_description
1 polymer ?
#
loop_
_entity_poly.entity_id
_entity_poly.type
_entity_poly.pdbx_seq_one_letter_code
_entity_poly.pdbx_strand_id
1 'polypeptide(L)'
;LKTNLGFLRRIIGHPAFAAAELDTGFIPRYQDELLPAPGALSDEFWQAAGAAFMQSLPVGDGPWANRQGFRAGLPAEVSLHLSCNGQDRLV
;
A
#
# COMPACT_ATOMS: atom_id res chain seq x y z
N LEU A 1 -9.82 -3.38 -10.84
CA LEU A 1 -11.28 -3.45 -10.56
C LEU A 1 -11.54 -2.84 -9.20
N LYS A 2 -12.65 -2.10 -9.02
CA LYS A 2 -13.07 -1.62 -7.70
C LYS A 2 -13.77 -2.78 -6.96
N THR A 3 -13.47 -2.96 -5.68
CA THR A 3 -14.09 -4.02 -4.86
C THR A 3 -14.64 -3.43 -3.56
N ASN A 4 -15.70 -4.04 -3.02
CA ASN A 4 -16.24 -3.71 -1.71
C ASN A 4 -15.47 -4.38 -0.55
N LEU A 5 -14.37 -5.08 -0.84
CA LEU A 5 -13.64 -5.87 0.16
C LEU A 5 -13.11 -5.02 1.32
N GLY A 6 -12.58 -3.82 1.04
CA GLY A 6 -12.10 -2.92 2.08
C GLY A 6 -13.23 -2.43 3.00
N PHE A 7 -14.43 -2.21 2.45
CA PHE A 7 -15.62 -1.86 3.22
C PHE A 7 -16.08 -3.03 4.10
N LEU A 8 -16.16 -4.24 3.53
CA LEU A 8 -16.54 -5.45 4.27
C LEU A 8 -15.55 -5.80 5.39
N ARG A 9 -14.25 -5.64 5.17
CA ARG A 9 -13.22 -5.84 6.22
C ARG A 9 -13.40 -4.88 7.39
N ARG A 10 -13.81 -3.64 7.13
CA ARG A 10 -14.09 -2.65 8.19
C ARG A 10 -15.35 -3.00 8.96
N ILE A 11 -16.42 -3.44 8.29
CA ILE A 11 -17.65 -3.90 8.97
C ILE A 11 -17.33 -5.02 9.95
N ILE A 12 -16.66 -6.09 9.49
CA ILE A 12 -16.38 -7.26 10.34
C ILE A 12 -15.40 -6.91 11.49
N GLY A 13 -14.53 -5.92 11.28
CA GLY A 13 -13.61 -5.42 12.31
C GLY A 13 -14.20 -4.35 13.24
N HIS A 14 -15.43 -3.89 13.01
CA HIS A 14 -16.02 -2.79 13.78
C HIS A 14 -16.53 -3.27 15.16
N PRO A 15 -16.21 -2.60 16.27
CA PRO A 15 -16.63 -3.02 17.60
C PRO A 15 -18.15 -3.19 17.76
N ALA A 16 -18.95 -2.27 17.24
CA ALA A 16 -20.41 -2.37 17.28
C ALA A 16 -20.96 -3.58 16.48
N PHE A 17 -20.26 -4.01 15.42
CA PHE A 17 -20.62 -5.21 14.68
C PHE A 17 -20.36 -6.46 15.54
N ALA A 18 -19.22 -6.50 16.23
CA ALA A 18 -18.87 -7.59 17.16
C ALA A 18 -19.81 -7.67 18.37
N ALA A 19 -20.33 -6.52 18.84
CA ALA A 19 -21.30 -6.43 19.93
C ALA A 19 -22.75 -6.78 19.50
N ALA A 20 -22.98 -7.15 18.24
CA ALA A 20 -24.29 -7.40 17.65
C ALA A 20 -25.27 -6.20 17.73
N GLU A 21 -24.75 -4.97 17.72
CA GLU A 21 -25.54 -3.73 17.64
C GLU A 21 -26.02 -3.49 16.20
N LEU A 22 -26.76 -4.45 15.64
CA LEU A 22 -27.14 -4.47 14.23
C LEU A 22 -28.56 -3.97 14.04
N ASP A 23 -28.70 -2.89 13.28
CA ASP A 23 -29.97 -2.39 12.76
C ASP A 23 -29.80 -1.89 11.32
N THR A 24 -30.90 -1.56 10.65
CA THR A 24 -30.88 -1.09 9.25
C THR A 24 -30.17 0.26 9.08
N GLY A 25 -29.94 1.00 10.16
CA GLY A 25 -29.19 2.25 10.22
C GLY A 25 -27.70 2.09 10.59
N PHE A 26 -27.17 0.86 10.70
CA PHE A 26 -25.78 0.62 11.07
C PHE A 26 -24.77 1.34 10.16
N ILE A 27 -24.92 1.20 8.83
CA ILE A 27 -23.98 1.77 7.85
C ILE A 27 -24.01 3.30 7.88
N PRO A 28 -25.17 3.99 7.80
CA PRO A 28 -25.22 5.45 7.92
C PRO A 28 -24.64 5.97 9.25
N ARG A 29 -24.85 5.25 10.36
CA ARG A 29 -24.35 5.64 11.68
C ARG A 29 -22.82 5.65 11.76
N TYR A 30 -22.18 4.65 11.17
CA TYR A 30 -20.72 4.47 11.21
C TYR A 30 -20.04 4.77 9.87
N GLN A 31 -20.68 5.60 9.03
CA GLN A 31 -20.24 5.82 7.65
C GLN A 31 -18.79 6.30 7.55
N ASP A 32 -18.39 7.25 8.38
CA ASP A 32 -17.05 7.85 8.34
C ASP A 32 -15.95 6.83 8.70
N GLU A 33 -16.28 5.87 9.57
CA GLU A 33 -15.37 4.79 9.95
C GLU A 33 -15.32 3.67 8.90
N LEU A 34 -16.44 3.38 8.24
CA LEU A 34 -16.56 2.33 7.23
C LEU A 34 -16.09 2.76 5.84
N LEU A 35 -16.20 4.05 5.52
CA LEU A 35 -15.86 4.66 4.23
C LEU A 35 -14.95 5.88 4.42
N PRO A 36 -13.76 5.72 5.04
CA PRO A 36 -12.85 6.82 5.25
C PRO A 36 -12.38 7.39 3.91
N ALA A 37 -12.25 8.72 3.85
CA ALA A 37 -11.67 9.38 2.69
C ALA A 37 -10.22 8.89 2.48
N PRO A 38 -9.79 8.68 1.22
CA PRO A 38 -8.40 8.33 0.94
C PRO A 38 -7.45 9.42 1.45
N GLY A 39 -6.51 9.04 2.30
CA GLY A 39 -5.42 9.91 2.74
C GLY A 39 -4.21 9.86 1.80
N ALA A 40 -3.22 10.72 2.08
CA ALA A 40 -1.91 10.62 1.44
C ALA A 40 -1.21 9.32 1.85
N LEU A 41 -0.49 8.69 0.92
CA LEU A 41 0.33 7.52 1.21
C LEU A 41 1.58 7.96 1.98
N SER A 42 1.90 7.24 3.07
CA SER A 42 3.01 7.61 3.95
C SER A 42 4.38 7.30 3.33
N ASP A 43 5.44 7.87 3.90
CA ASP A 43 6.82 7.62 3.47
C ASP A 43 7.19 6.14 3.61
N GLU A 44 6.74 5.50 4.69
CA GLU A 44 6.96 4.07 4.94
C GLU A 44 6.27 3.19 3.88
N PHE A 45 5.07 3.58 3.43
CA PHE A 45 4.40 2.87 2.34
C PHE A 45 5.27 2.90 1.07
N TRP A 46 5.80 4.07 0.72
CA TRP A 46 6.59 4.22 -0.51
C TRP A 46 7.91 3.46 -0.45
N GLN A 47 8.60 3.48 0.69
CA GLN A 47 9.81 2.69 0.91
C GLN A 47 9.52 1.18 0.80
N ALA A 48 8.44 0.70 1.43
CA ALA A 48 8.03 -0.70 1.32
C ALA A 48 7.64 -1.08 -0.12
N ALA A 49 6.95 -0.20 -0.84
CA ALA A 49 6.57 -0.41 -2.23
C ALA A 49 7.80 -0.50 -3.15
N GLY A 50 8.80 0.37 -2.96
CA GLY A 50 10.06 0.33 -3.70
C GLY A 50 10.83 -0.98 -3.48
N ALA A 51 10.96 -1.40 -2.21
CA ALA A 51 11.59 -2.68 -1.88
C ALA A 51 10.84 -3.87 -2.51
N ALA A 52 9.51 -3.90 -2.40
CA ALA A 52 8.68 -4.96 -2.97
C ALA A 52 8.75 -5.00 -4.51
N PHE A 53 8.76 -3.83 -5.17
CA PHE A 53 8.92 -3.73 -6.62
C PHE A 53 10.27 -4.29 -7.07
N MET A 54 11.36 -3.94 -6.38
CA MET A 54 12.69 -4.47 -6.71
C MET A 54 12.77 -5.99 -6.58
N GLN A 55 12.06 -6.57 -5.60
CA GLN A 55 11.99 -8.01 -5.38
C GLN A 55 11.13 -8.74 -6.43
N SER A 56 10.19 -8.06 -7.09
CA SER A 56 9.33 -8.66 -8.10
C SER A 56 9.97 -8.71 -9.49
N LEU A 57 11.05 -7.96 -9.71
CA LEU A 57 11.75 -7.94 -10.99
C LEU A 57 12.42 -9.31 -11.27
N PRO A 58 12.41 -9.78 -12.53
CA PRO A 58 13.00 -11.07 -12.89
C PRO A 58 14.47 -11.15 -12.50
N VAL A 59 14.90 -12.25 -11.90
CA VAL A 59 16.32 -12.50 -11.66
C VAL A 59 16.99 -12.78 -13.00
N GLY A 60 18.12 -12.11 -13.25
CA GLY A 60 18.95 -12.36 -14.42
C GLY A 60 20.32 -12.88 -13.98
N ASP A 61 21.08 -13.42 -14.94
CA ASP A 61 22.40 -13.97 -14.69
C ASP A 61 23.53 -12.95 -14.91
N GLY A 62 24.61 -13.13 -14.16
CA GLY A 62 25.83 -12.34 -14.28
C GLY A 62 25.81 -11.03 -13.47
N PRO A 63 26.96 -10.37 -13.36
CA PRO A 63 27.14 -9.21 -12.46
C PRO A 63 26.29 -8.00 -12.84
N TRP A 64 25.99 -7.84 -14.14
CA TRP A 64 25.17 -6.73 -14.65
C TRP A 64 23.66 -6.91 -14.43
N ALA A 65 23.22 -8.11 -14.05
CA ALA A 65 21.84 -8.35 -13.66
C ALA A 65 21.56 -7.98 -12.20
N ASN A 66 22.60 -7.71 -11.39
CA ASN A 66 22.44 -7.28 -10.01
C ASN A 66 21.86 -5.86 -9.94
N ARG A 67 20.75 -5.70 -9.22
CA ARG A 67 20.01 -4.44 -9.08
C ARG A 67 20.18 -3.77 -7.72
N GLN A 68 21.16 -4.20 -6.94
CA GLN A 68 21.46 -3.64 -5.62
C GLN A 68 22.13 -2.26 -5.71
N GLY A 69 22.14 -1.60 -6.88
CA GLY A 69 22.57 -0.22 -7.01
C GLY A 69 24.07 0.01 -6.86
N PHE A 70 24.92 -0.98 -7.21
CA PHE A 70 26.38 -0.85 -7.08
C PHE A 70 26.90 0.47 -7.69
N ARG A 71 27.77 1.15 -6.94
CA ARG A 71 28.53 2.32 -7.36
C ARG A 71 29.96 2.16 -6.89
N ALA A 72 30.93 2.35 -7.77
CA ALA A 72 32.34 2.24 -7.41
C ALA A 72 32.74 3.45 -6.54
N GLY A 73 33.19 3.20 -5.31
CA GLY A 73 33.65 4.23 -4.38
C GLY A 73 32.53 5.06 -3.72
N LEU A 74 31.26 4.67 -3.88
CA LEU A 74 30.10 5.31 -3.26
C LEU A 74 29.16 4.27 -2.65
N PRO A 75 28.26 4.67 -1.74
CA PRO A 75 27.18 3.80 -1.30
C PRO A 75 26.34 3.30 -2.47
N ALA A 76 25.76 2.13 -2.29
CA ALA A 76 24.79 1.59 -3.23
C ALA A 76 23.55 2.49 -3.29
N GLU A 77 23.09 2.80 -4.50
CA GLU A 77 21.94 3.69 -4.72
C GLU A 77 21.03 3.16 -5.83
N VAL A 78 19.74 3.12 -5.51
CA VAL A 78 18.64 2.79 -6.43
C VAL A 78 17.62 3.90 -6.29
N SER A 79 17.19 4.46 -7.42
CA SER A 79 16.14 5.47 -7.46
C SER A 79 14.98 4.95 -8.30
N LEU A 80 13.77 4.97 -7.74
CA LEU A 80 12.57 4.46 -8.38
C LEU A 80 11.52 5.56 -8.47
N HIS A 81 11.00 5.79 -9.67
CA HIS A 81 9.77 6.55 -9.86
C HIS A 81 8.58 5.59 -9.80
N LEU A 82 7.81 5.68 -8.73
CA LEU A 82 6.65 4.83 -8.50
C LEU A 82 5.37 5.66 -8.60
N SER A 83 4.31 5.05 -9.13
CA SER A 83 2.97 5.64 -9.22
C SER A 83 1.96 4.73 -8.54
N CYS A 84 1.14 5.29 -7.65
CA CYS A 84 0.10 4.56 -6.94
C CYS A 84 -1.11 5.47 -6.68
N ASN A 85 -2.31 5.04 -7.08
CA ASN A 85 -3.56 5.79 -6.88
C ASN A 85 -3.51 7.25 -7.38
N GLY A 86 -2.79 7.52 -8.47
CA GLY A 86 -2.63 8.87 -9.02
C GLY A 86 -1.65 9.76 -8.26
N GLN A 87 -0.90 9.21 -7.30
CA GLN A 87 0.22 9.86 -6.64
C GLN A 87 1.52 9.32 -7.21
N ASP A 88 2.47 10.20 -7.50
CA ASP A 88 3.80 9.84 -8.00
C ASP A 88 4.86 10.20 -6.97
N ARG A 89 5.87 9.33 -6.81
CA ARG A 89 6.97 9.57 -5.89
C ARG A 89 8.28 9.00 -6.39
N LEU A 90 9.34 9.78 -6.18
CA LEU A 90 10.72 9.30 -6.25
C LEU A 90 11.09 8.70 -4.89
N VAL A 91 11.45 7.42 -4.90
CA VAL A 91 11.85 6.63 -3.73
C VAL A 91 13.28 6.16 -3.91
#